data_AF-A0A2A6K8R8-F1
#
_entry.id   AF-A0A2A6K8R8-F1
#
_cell.length_a   1.000
_cell.length_b   1.000
_cell.length_c   1.000
_cell.angle_alpha   90.00
_cell.angle_beta   90.00
_cell.angle_gamma   90.00
#
_symmetry.space_group_name_H-M   'P 1'
#
loop_
_entity.id
_entity.type
_entity.pdbx_description
1 polymer ?
#
loop_
_entity_poly.entity_id
_entity_poly.type
_entity_poly.pdbx_seq_one_letter_code
_entity_poly.pdbx_strand_id
1 'polypeptide(L)'
;MSSLVPPFTLETAIRKVRLAEDGWNSRDPERVSLVYTPDSRWRNRAEFVNGRAEIVAFLTRKWAKELDYRLIKEIWAFTDDRIAVRFAYEWHDDSGNWFRSYGNENWEFDAAGLMQRRFACINDLPIRESERKYHWPLGRRPDDHPGLSELGL
;
A
#
# COMPACT_ATOMS: atom_id res chain seq x y z
N MET A 1 -1.05 11.38 22.39
CA MET A 1 -1.08 11.04 20.95
C MET A 1 -2.30 10.18 20.70
N SER A 2 -3.17 10.53 19.75
CA SER A 2 -4.35 9.71 19.42
C SER A 2 -3.93 8.30 19.01
N SER A 3 -4.55 7.31 19.63
CA SER A 3 -4.34 5.88 19.33
C SER A 3 -4.78 5.60 17.89
N LEU A 4 -3.98 4.81 17.14
CA LEU A 4 -4.26 4.44 15.75
C LEU A 4 -4.94 3.08 15.66
N VAL A 5 -5.97 2.93 16.48
CA VAL A 5 -6.82 1.74 16.60
C VAL A 5 -8.27 2.14 16.31
N PRO A 6 -9.12 1.20 15.89
CA PRO A 6 -10.53 1.49 15.64
C PRO A 6 -11.32 1.74 16.95
N PRO A 7 -12.47 2.45 16.89
CA PRO A 7 -13.04 3.06 15.70
C PRO A 7 -12.25 4.29 15.22
N PHE A 8 -12.11 4.43 13.90
CA PHE A 8 -11.33 5.52 13.33
C PHE A 8 -12.13 6.83 13.25
N THR A 9 -11.40 7.94 13.38
CA THR A 9 -11.80 9.26 12.88
C THR A 9 -11.15 9.51 11.52
N LEU A 10 -11.57 10.55 10.78
CA LEU A 10 -10.93 10.92 9.52
C LEU A 10 -9.42 11.17 9.70
N GLU A 11 -9.03 11.91 10.74
CA GLU A 11 -7.63 12.22 11.04
C GLU A 11 -6.80 10.95 11.29
N THR A 12 -7.30 10.05 12.13
CA THR A 12 -6.60 8.80 12.46
C THR A 12 -6.58 7.83 11.29
N ALA A 13 -7.61 7.79 10.46
CA ALA A 13 -7.65 7.00 9.23
C ALA A 13 -6.64 7.51 8.19
N ILE A 14 -6.55 8.83 7.96
CA ILE A 14 -5.52 9.43 7.09
C ILE A 14 -4.12 9.07 7.59
N ARG A 15 -3.89 9.19 8.90
CA ARG A 15 -2.58 8.85 9.50
C ARG A 15 -2.28 7.36 9.38
N LYS A 16 -3.29 6.48 9.48
CA LYS A 16 -3.16 5.03 9.24
C LYS A 16 -2.77 4.73 7.80
N VAL A 17 -3.40 5.40 6.83
CA VAL A 17 -3.08 5.29 5.40
C VAL A 17 -1.64 5.74 5.12
N ARG A 18 -1.21 6.88 5.66
CA ARG A 18 0.15 7.40 5.50
C ARG A 18 1.21 6.45 6.09
N LEU A 19 0.97 5.89 7.28
CA LEU A 19 1.90 4.92 7.86
C LEU A 19 1.99 3.62 7.06
N ALA A 20 0.87 3.16 6.49
CA ALA A 20 0.88 2.03 5.57
C ALA A 20 1.65 2.36 4.27
N GLU A 21 1.48 3.56 3.71
CA GLU A 21 2.28 4.02 2.56
C GLU A 21 3.78 4.02 2.87
N ASP A 22 4.18 4.57 4.02
CA ASP A 22 5.58 4.61 4.46
C ASP A 22 6.16 3.20 4.64
N GLY A 23 5.38 2.30 5.24
CA GLY A 23 5.76 0.89 5.41
C GLY A 23 6.01 0.21 4.06
N TRP A 24 5.06 0.30 3.13
CA TRP A 24 5.20 -0.33 1.81
C TRP A 24 6.33 0.27 0.97
N ASN A 25 6.60 1.57 1.08
CA ASN A 25 7.72 2.23 0.41
C ASN A 25 9.10 1.81 0.94
N SER A 26 9.19 1.13 2.09
CA SER A 26 10.45 0.51 2.54
C SER A 26 10.86 -0.67 1.66
N ARG A 27 9.88 -1.35 1.04
CA ARG A 27 10.01 -2.66 0.35
C ARG A 27 10.68 -3.74 1.20
N ASP A 28 10.42 -3.70 2.50
CA ASP A 28 10.88 -4.69 3.48
C ASP A 28 9.72 -5.63 3.83
N PRO A 29 9.73 -6.89 3.35
CA PRO A 29 8.66 -7.87 3.59
C PRO A 29 8.37 -8.10 5.07
N GLU A 30 9.41 -8.22 5.89
CA GLU A 30 9.29 -8.50 7.32
C GLU A 30 8.66 -7.32 8.02
N ARG A 31 9.21 -6.11 7.81
CA ARG A 31 8.68 -4.87 8.40
C ARG A 31 7.22 -4.63 8.02
N VAL A 32 6.86 -4.86 6.76
CA VAL A 32 5.48 -4.67 6.29
C VAL A 32 4.55 -5.74 6.87
N SER A 33 5.00 -6.99 7.06
CA SER A 33 4.16 -8.05 7.63
C SER A 33 3.70 -7.76 9.07
N LEU A 34 4.45 -6.95 9.84
CA LEU A 34 4.19 -6.70 11.25
C LEU A 34 2.90 -5.90 11.52
N VAL A 35 2.35 -5.19 10.52
CA VAL A 35 1.09 -4.44 10.67
C VAL A 35 -0.16 -5.29 10.42
N TYR A 36 0.00 -6.57 10.10
CA TYR A 36 -1.08 -7.53 9.88
C TYR A 36 -1.23 -8.45 11.08
N THR A 37 -2.40 -9.02 11.34
CA THR A 37 -2.54 -10.07 12.37
C THR A 37 -1.78 -11.35 11.98
N PRO A 38 -1.35 -12.21 12.93
CA PRO A 38 -0.68 -13.47 12.61
C PRO A 38 -1.44 -14.35 11.61
N ASP A 39 -2.77 -14.29 11.65
CA ASP A 39 -3.74 -15.05 10.85
C ASP A 39 -4.45 -14.21 9.75
N SER A 40 -3.89 -13.04 9.41
CA SER A 40 -4.48 -12.08 8.47
C SER A 40 -4.83 -12.71 7.14
N ARG A 41 -5.99 -12.33 6.57
CA ARG A 41 -6.50 -12.90 5.31
C ARG A 41 -6.47 -11.87 4.20
N TRP A 42 -5.75 -12.18 3.12
CA TRP A 42 -5.68 -11.30 1.96
C TRP A 42 -6.28 -11.93 0.71
N ARG A 43 -6.78 -11.05 -0.14
CA ARG A 43 -6.81 -11.26 -1.58
C ARG A 43 -6.06 -10.12 -2.26
N ASN A 44 -5.02 -10.43 -3.02
CA ASN A 44 -4.26 -9.47 -3.82
C ASN A 44 -4.38 -9.86 -5.29
N ARG A 45 -5.09 -9.06 -6.09
CA ARG A 45 -5.51 -9.43 -7.45
C ARG A 45 -6.28 -10.76 -7.41
N ALA A 46 -5.73 -11.81 -8.00
CA ALA A 46 -6.27 -13.17 -8.02
C ALA A 46 -5.56 -14.14 -7.05
N GLU A 47 -4.61 -13.65 -6.25
CA GLU A 47 -3.84 -14.45 -5.29
C GLU A 47 -4.40 -14.30 -3.87
N PHE A 48 -4.43 -15.40 -3.12
CA PHE A 48 -4.88 -15.45 -1.74
C PHE A 48 -3.70 -15.73 -0.82
N VAL A 49 -3.65 -15.03 0.32
CA VAL A 49 -2.53 -15.07 1.25
C VAL A 49 -3.08 -15.17 2.67
N ASN A 50 -2.57 -16.12 3.46
CA ASN A 50 -3.11 -16.53 4.75
C ASN A 50 -2.03 -16.50 5.84
N GLY A 51 -2.04 -15.43 6.63
CA GLY A 51 -1.13 -15.22 7.75
C GLY A 51 0.20 -14.58 7.37
N ARG A 52 0.94 -14.15 8.39
CA ARG A 52 2.17 -13.34 8.21
C ARG A 52 3.25 -14.02 7.38
N ALA A 53 3.44 -15.34 7.53
CA ALA A 53 4.45 -16.07 6.78
C ALA A 53 4.19 -16.03 5.26
N GLU A 54 2.93 -16.25 4.85
CA GLU A 54 2.56 -16.14 3.43
C GLU A 54 2.62 -14.69 2.94
N ILE A 55 2.31 -13.70 3.81
CA ILE A 55 2.46 -12.27 3.50
C ILE A 55 3.92 -11.93 3.19
N VAL A 56 4.87 -12.37 4.03
CA VAL A 56 6.30 -12.18 3.77
C VAL A 56 6.68 -12.80 2.43
N ALA A 57 6.28 -14.05 2.17
CA ALA A 57 6.57 -14.72 0.90
C ALA A 57 6.00 -13.98 -0.32
N PHE A 58 4.76 -13.48 -0.23
CA PHE A 58 4.12 -12.67 -1.27
C PHE A 58 4.91 -11.37 -1.53
N LEU A 59 5.25 -10.63 -0.46
CA LEU A 59 5.95 -9.36 -0.56
C LEU A 59 7.38 -9.52 -1.09
N THR A 60 8.07 -10.59 -0.71
CA THR A 60 9.38 -10.94 -1.27
C THR A 60 9.30 -11.14 -2.78
N ARG A 61 8.32 -11.91 -3.28
CA ARG A 61 8.11 -12.08 -4.73
C ARG A 61 7.73 -10.77 -5.42
N LYS A 62 6.88 -9.98 -4.77
CA LYS A 62 6.43 -8.68 -5.31
C LYS A 62 7.61 -7.77 -5.62
N TRP A 63 8.50 -7.55 -4.65
CA TRP A 63 9.62 -6.61 -4.84
C TRP A 63 10.86 -7.21 -5.51
N ALA A 64 10.89 -8.54 -5.73
CA ALA A 64 11.80 -9.13 -6.71
C ALA A 64 11.39 -8.82 -8.16
N LYS A 65 10.10 -8.60 -8.41
CA LYS A 65 9.54 -8.27 -9.73
C LYS A 65 9.40 -6.76 -9.96
N GLU A 66 8.88 -6.05 -8.97
CA GLU A 66 8.50 -4.65 -9.10
C GLU A 66 9.65 -3.73 -8.66
N LEU A 67 10.58 -3.50 -9.59
CA LEU A 67 11.80 -2.74 -9.34
C LEU A 67 11.53 -1.23 -9.29
N ASP A 68 12.36 -0.50 -8.54
CA ASP A 68 12.24 0.94 -8.29
C ASP A 68 10.85 1.41 -7.79
N TYR A 69 10.16 0.51 -7.10
CA TYR A 69 8.83 0.71 -6.53
C TYR A 69 8.70 2.00 -5.72
N ARG A 70 7.73 2.83 -6.11
CA ARG A 70 7.28 4.04 -5.40
C ARG A 70 5.77 4.07 -5.34
N LEU A 71 5.22 4.27 -4.15
CA LEU A 71 3.79 4.19 -3.87
C LEU A 71 3.25 5.47 -3.25
N ILE A 72 2.03 5.84 -3.66
CA ILE A 72 1.19 6.83 -2.99
C ILE A 72 -0.14 6.18 -2.64
N LYS A 73 -0.59 6.33 -1.39
CA LYS A 73 -1.92 5.93 -0.91
C LYS A 73 -2.70 7.17 -0.49
N GLU A 74 -3.99 7.13 -0.72
CA GLU A 74 -4.92 8.20 -0.35
C GLU A 74 -6.20 7.58 0.20
N ILE A 75 -6.73 8.16 1.28
CA ILE A 75 -7.99 7.69 1.85
C ILE A 75 -9.14 7.93 0.85
N TRP A 76 -10.06 6.97 0.77
CA TRP A 76 -11.31 7.13 0.03
C TRP A 76 -12.49 7.30 0.97
N ALA A 77 -12.63 6.39 1.93
CA ALA A 77 -13.66 6.40 2.95
C ALA A 77 -13.21 5.58 4.16
N PHE A 78 -13.89 5.73 5.29
CA PHE A 78 -13.71 4.89 6.47
C PHE A 78 -15.04 4.72 7.20
N THR A 79 -15.17 3.63 7.95
CA THR A 79 -16.31 3.37 8.83
C THR A 79 -15.85 2.40 9.91
N ASP A 80 -16.01 2.77 11.18
CA ASP A 80 -15.63 1.96 12.34
C ASP A 80 -14.19 1.42 12.27
N ASP A 81 -14.04 0.12 12.02
CA ASP A 81 -12.79 -0.63 11.92
C ASP A 81 -12.28 -0.83 10.48
N ARG A 82 -12.90 -0.17 9.51
CA ARG A 82 -12.61 -0.31 8.09
C ARG A 82 -12.13 0.98 7.44
N ILE A 83 -11.18 0.84 6.52
CA ILE A 83 -10.68 1.93 5.68
C ILE A 83 -10.69 1.46 4.22
N ALA A 84 -11.28 2.26 3.35
CA ALA A 84 -11.17 2.14 1.90
C ALA A 84 -10.10 3.12 1.38
N VAL A 85 -9.21 2.63 0.55
CA VAL A 85 -8.01 3.34 0.11
C VAL A 85 -7.89 3.27 -1.41
N ARG A 86 -7.58 4.41 -2.02
CA ARG A 86 -7.08 4.50 -3.38
C ARG A 86 -5.56 4.56 -3.34
N PHE A 87 -4.90 3.95 -4.31
CA PHE A 87 -3.45 4.05 -4.41
C PHE A 87 -2.98 3.91 -5.84
N ALA A 88 -1.78 4.41 -6.10
CA ALA A 88 -1.04 4.08 -7.30
C ALA A 88 0.44 3.94 -6.98
N TYR A 89 1.11 3.05 -7.73
CA TYR A 89 2.55 2.86 -7.62
C TYR A 89 3.20 2.77 -8.99
N GLU A 90 4.42 3.31 -9.10
CA GLU A 90 5.26 3.22 -10.29
C GLU A 90 6.41 2.27 -10.03
N TRP A 91 6.75 1.48 -11.05
CA TRP A 91 7.79 0.46 -11.02
C TRP A 91 8.19 0.08 -12.45
N HIS A 92 9.31 -0.63 -12.61
CA HIS A 92 9.66 -1.26 -13.87
C HIS A 92 10.01 -2.74 -13.67
N ASP A 93 9.85 -3.54 -14.73
CA ASP A 93 10.32 -4.93 -14.74
C ASP A 93 11.82 -5.03 -15.03
N ASP A 94 12.35 -6.26 -15.01
CA ASP A 94 13.75 -6.57 -15.33
C ASP A 94 14.10 -6.36 -16.82
N SER A 95 13.10 -6.11 -17.66
CA SER A 95 13.24 -5.77 -19.08
C SER A 95 13.20 -4.24 -19.31
N GLY A 96 13.05 -3.44 -18.26
CA GLY A 96 13.02 -1.97 -18.32
C GLY A 96 11.67 -1.38 -18.75
N ASN A 97 10.61 -2.18 -18.83
CA ASN A 97 9.27 -1.66 -19.12
C ASN A 97 8.70 -1.00 -17.86
N TRP A 98 8.30 0.25 -17.97
CA TRP A 98 7.71 0.99 -16.87
C TRP A 98 6.19 0.81 -16.80
N PHE A 99 5.67 0.80 -15.58
CA PHE A 99 4.24 0.68 -15.31
C PHE A 99 3.81 1.69 -14.26
N ARG A 100 2.58 2.17 -14.39
CA ARG A 100 1.82 2.74 -13.27
C ARG A 100 0.66 1.80 -12.96
N SER A 101 0.68 1.26 -11.75
CA SER A 101 -0.35 0.39 -11.26
C SER A 101 -1.35 1.19 -10.44
N TYR A 102 -2.63 1.08 -10.77
CA TYR A 102 -3.73 1.73 -10.06
C TYR A 102 -4.47 0.69 -9.23
N GLY A 103 -4.77 1.02 -7.98
CA GLY A 103 -5.38 0.08 -7.06
C GLY A 103 -6.42 0.67 -6.13
N ASN A 104 -7.35 -0.19 -5.76
CA ASN A 104 -8.23 -0.02 -4.63
C ASN A 104 -7.96 -1.12 -3.62
N GLU A 105 -7.84 -0.75 -2.35
CA GLU A 105 -7.77 -1.72 -1.28
C GLU A 105 -8.71 -1.37 -0.12
N ASN A 106 -9.31 -2.41 0.44
CA ASN A 106 -10.18 -2.33 1.60
C ASN A 106 -9.52 -3.08 2.75
N TRP A 107 -9.38 -2.38 3.86
CA TRP A 107 -8.74 -2.85 5.07
C TRP A 107 -9.75 -3.01 6.18
N GLU A 108 -9.58 -4.05 6.98
CA GLU A 108 -10.26 -4.20 8.25
C GLU A 108 -9.23 -4.49 9.35
N PHE A 109 -9.41 -3.85 10.50
CA PHE A 109 -8.48 -3.88 11.62
C PHE A 109 -9.09 -4.55 12.85
N ASP A 110 -8.26 -5.22 13.63
CA ASP A 110 -8.64 -5.69 14.97
C ASP A 110 -8.59 -4.54 16.01
N ALA A 111 -8.98 -4.84 17.25
CA ALA A 111 -8.97 -3.88 18.35
C ALA A 111 -7.54 -3.40 18.74
N ALA A 112 -6.50 -4.15 18.37
CA ALA A 112 -5.10 -3.75 18.56
C ALA A 112 -4.58 -2.86 17.40
N GLY A 113 -5.39 -2.64 16.37
CA GLY A 113 -5.05 -1.86 15.19
C GLY A 113 -4.20 -2.61 14.16
N LEU A 114 -4.12 -3.94 14.24
CA LEU A 114 -3.50 -4.79 13.23
C LEU A 114 -4.52 -5.14 12.14
N MET A 115 -4.08 -5.19 10.89
CA MET A 115 -4.98 -5.47 9.77
C MET A 115 -5.28 -6.98 9.68
N GLN A 116 -6.52 -7.36 9.97
CA GLN A 116 -7.00 -8.75 9.94
C GLN A 116 -7.49 -9.18 8.55
N ARG A 117 -7.96 -8.23 7.73
CA ARG A 117 -8.36 -8.49 6.34
C ARG A 117 -7.84 -7.42 5.38
N ARG A 118 -7.35 -7.85 4.22
CA ARG A 118 -6.90 -6.97 3.14
C ARG A 118 -7.41 -7.46 1.78
N PHE A 119 -8.27 -6.66 1.14
CA PHE A 119 -8.74 -6.95 -0.20
C PHE A 119 -8.21 -5.89 -1.16
N ALA A 120 -7.33 -6.26 -2.08
CA ALA A 120 -6.70 -5.34 -3.02
C ALA A 120 -6.92 -5.77 -4.47
N CYS A 121 -7.50 -4.88 -5.25
CA CYS A 121 -7.64 -4.99 -6.71
C CYS A 121 -6.69 -3.99 -7.36
N ILE A 122 -5.93 -4.44 -8.36
CA ILE A 122 -4.86 -3.65 -8.97
C ILE A 122 -4.81 -3.94 -10.47
N ASN A 123 -4.73 -2.88 -11.26
CA ASN A 123 -4.60 -2.92 -12.71
C ASN A 123 -3.33 -2.17 -13.13
N ASP A 124 -2.58 -2.72 -14.08
CA ASP A 124 -1.32 -2.15 -14.53
C ASP A 124 -1.49 -1.45 -15.87
N LEU A 125 -1.01 -0.21 -15.95
CA LEU A 125 -0.93 0.55 -17.18
C LEU A 125 0.55 0.68 -17.58
N PRO A 126 0.96 0.15 -18.75
CA PRO A 126 2.28 0.45 -19.29
C PRO A 126 2.44 1.95 -19.52
N ILE A 127 3.60 2.50 -19.14
CA ILE A 127 3.96 3.90 -19.35
C ILE A 127 5.39 4.00 -19.89
N ARG A 128 5.72 5.12 -20.51
CA ARG A 128 7.11 5.48 -20.80
C ARG A 128 7.78 6.00 -19.53
N GLU A 129 9.10 5.86 -19.44
CA GLU A 129 9.86 6.43 -18.32
C GLU A 129 9.62 7.95 -18.18
N SER A 130 9.50 8.68 -19.29
CA SER A 130 9.20 10.11 -19.32
C SER A 130 7.82 10.48 -18.77
N GLU A 131 6.92 9.51 -18.59
CA GLU A 131 5.57 9.70 -18.07
C GLU A 131 5.47 9.44 -16.56
N ARG A 132 6.58 9.04 -15.92
CA ARG A 132 6.68 8.88 -14.46
C ARG A 132 6.35 10.18 -13.75
N LYS A 133 5.61 10.06 -12.65
CA LYS A 133 5.24 11.19 -11.78
C LYS A 133 5.92 11.09 -10.41
N TYR A 134 6.46 9.93 -10.05
CA TYR A 134 6.98 9.68 -8.70
C TYR A 134 8.50 9.81 -8.67
N HIS A 135 8.95 10.99 -8.23
CA HIS A 135 10.36 11.38 -8.24
C HIS A 135 10.83 11.76 -6.84
N TRP A 136 11.22 10.76 -6.06
CA TRP A 136 11.92 10.92 -4.78
C TRP A 136 12.92 9.77 -4.56
N PRO A 137 13.89 9.92 -3.65
CA PRO A 137 14.78 8.83 -3.28
C PRO A 137 14.00 7.61 -2.79
N LEU A 138 14.44 6.41 -3.16
CA LEU A 138 13.77 5.16 -2.80
C LEU A 138 13.52 5.05 -1.29
N GLY A 139 12.26 5.06 -0.87
CA GLY A 139 11.85 5.04 0.54
C GLY A 139 10.60 5.87 0.77
N ARG A 140 10.40 6.31 2.02
CA ARG A 140 9.27 7.16 2.44
C ARG A 140 9.10 8.35 1.50
N ARG A 141 7.88 8.56 0.98
CA ARG A 141 7.55 9.73 0.18
C ARG A 141 7.73 11.00 1.03
N PRO A 142 8.44 12.05 0.55
CA PRO A 142 8.57 13.33 1.25
C PRO A 142 7.22 13.94 1.64
N ASP A 143 7.20 14.74 2.71
CA ASP A 143 5.95 15.34 3.21
C ASP A 143 5.40 16.44 2.30
N ASP A 144 6.26 17.06 1.49
CA ASP A 144 5.95 18.09 0.51
C ASP A 144 5.72 17.53 -0.91
N HIS A 145 5.92 16.24 -1.13
CA HIS A 145 5.61 15.62 -2.42
C HIS A 145 4.09 15.50 -2.58
N PRO A 146 3.51 15.87 -3.73
CA PRO A 146 2.07 15.86 -3.93
C PRO A 146 1.44 14.47 -3.76
N GLY A 147 0.19 14.45 -3.28
CA GLY A 147 -0.65 13.26 -3.14
C GLY A 147 -1.26 12.77 -4.45
N LEU A 148 -2.14 11.76 -4.39
CA LEU A 148 -2.80 11.20 -5.60
C LEU A 148 -3.70 12.25 -6.27
N SER A 149 -4.57 12.88 -5.48
CA SER A 149 -5.51 13.88 -5.99
C SER A 149 -4.79 15.09 -6.59
N GLU A 150 -3.70 15.54 -5.98
CA GLU A 150 -2.89 16.68 -6.47
C GLU A 150 -2.15 16.36 -7.77
N LEU A 151 -1.83 15.10 -8.01
CA LEU A 151 -1.24 14.63 -9.27
C LEU A 151 -2.28 14.34 -10.38
N GLY A 152 -3.57 14.52 -10.10
CA GLY A 152 -4.66 14.21 -11.02
C GLY A 152 -4.71 12.73 -11.41
N LEU A 153 -4.47 11.83 -10.45
CA LEU A 153 -4.48 10.38 -10.62
C LEU A 153 -5.67 9.72 -9.90
#